data_AF-A0A975W1M3-F1
#
_entry.id   AF-A0A975W1M3-F1
#
_cell.length_a   1.000
_cell.length_b   1.000
_cell.length_c   1.000
_cell.angle_alpha   90.00
_cell.angle_beta   90.00
_cell.angle_gamma   90.00
#
_symmetry.space_group_name_H-M   'P 1'
#
loop_
_entity.id
_entity.type
_entity.pdbx_description
1 polymer ?
#
loop_
_entity_poly.entity_id
_entity_poly.type
_entity_poly.pdbx_seq_one_letter_code
_entity_poly.pdbx_strand_id
1 'polypeptide(L)'
;MLRSELIDRLAERHPHLARKDAEESVEVILEAVMQAVAEGKRVEIRNFGAFSASERRARQVRNPRSGETFMAPATRSPRFRAGKPLQALDPMQAGPALALASIDSLPQQ
;
A
#
# COMPACT_ATOMS: atom_id res chain seq x y z
N MET A 1 2.11 -13.65 0.44
CA MET A 1 1.36 -13.42 1.69
C MET A 1 -0.07 -13.02 1.33
N LEU A 2 -1.07 -13.71 1.85
CA LEU A 2 -2.50 -13.39 1.69
C LEU A 2 -3.02 -12.51 2.85
N ARG A 3 -4.24 -11.96 2.72
CA ARG A 3 -4.89 -11.19 3.81
C ARG A 3 -5.04 -12.04 5.07
N SER A 4 -5.46 -13.30 4.94
CA SER A 4 -5.58 -14.24 6.07
C SER A 4 -4.24 -14.44 6.78
N GLU A 5 -3.16 -14.65 6.02
CA GLU A 5 -1.82 -14.85 6.57
C GLU A 5 -1.28 -13.58 7.26
N LEU A 6 -1.67 -12.38 6.80
CA LEU A 6 -1.36 -11.13 7.49
C LEU A 6 -2.06 -11.05 8.85
N ILE A 7 -3.33 -11.43 8.91
CA ILE A 7 -4.13 -11.47 10.15
C ILE A 7 -3.56 -12.51 11.12
N ASP A 8 -3.21 -13.69 10.62
CA ASP A 8 -2.57 -14.76 11.40
C ASP A 8 -1.30 -14.23 12.09
N ARG A 9 -0.39 -13.63 11.31
CA ARG A 9 0.85 -13.04 11.84
C ARG A 9 0.61 -11.93 12.84
N LEU A 10 -0.42 -11.11 12.65
CA LEU A 10 -0.77 -10.04 13.59
C LEU A 10 -1.24 -10.61 14.93
N ALA A 11 -2.13 -11.61 14.90
CA ALA A 11 -2.62 -12.28 16.11
C ALA A 11 -1.52 -13.08 16.82
N GLU A 12 -0.65 -13.76 16.09
CA GLU A 12 0.50 -14.49 16.66
C GLU A 12 1.47 -13.56 17.39
N ARG A 13 1.77 -12.38 16.81
CA ARG A 13 2.68 -11.40 17.42
C ARG A 13 2.05 -10.65 18.59
N HIS A 14 0.72 -10.59 18.65
CA HIS A 14 -0.03 -9.89 19.68
C HIS A 14 -1.07 -10.84 20.33
N PRO A 15 -0.65 -11.73 21.25
CA PRO A 15 -1.53 -12.75 21.84
C PRO A 15 -2.75 -12.21 22.60
N HIS A 16 -2.72 -10.92 22.97
CA HIS A 16 -3.82 -10.21 23.64
C HIS A 16 -4.87 -9.69 22.65
N LEU A 17 -4.57 -9.68 21.35
CA LEU A 17 -5.49 -9.27 20.30
C LEU A 17 -6.29 -10.49 19.85
N ALA A 18 -7.62 -10.46 19.99
CA ALA A 18 -8.43 -11.53 19.44
C ALA A 18 -8.28 -11.53 17.91
N ARG A 19 -8.33 -12.70 17.29
CA ARG A 19 -8.24 -12.83 15.82
C ARG A 19 -9.23 -11.92 15.09
N LYS A 20 -10.45 -11.82 15.63
CA LYS A 20 -11.50 -10.97 15.07
C LYS A 20 -11.10 -9.49 15.10
N ASP A 21 -10.53 -9.02 16.20
CA ASP A 21 -10.05 -7.64 16.33
C ASP A 21 -8.87 -7.36 15.39
N ALA A 22 -7.99 -8.35 15.17
CA ALA A 22 -6.92 -8.27 14.18
C ALA A 22 -7.47 -8.14 12.75
N GLU A 23 -8.50 -8.92 12.42
CA GLU A 23 -9.20 -8.83 11.14
C GLU A 23 -9.86 -7.47 10.93
N GLU A 24 -10.62 -7.00 11.92
CA GLU A 24 -11.27 -5.68 11.87
C GLU A 24 -10.24 -4.55 11.76
N SER A 25 -9.12 -4.65 12.48
CA SER A 25 -8.03 -3.66 12.40
C SER A 25 -7.43 -3.57 11.00
N VAL A 26 -7.17 -4.71 10.35
CA VAL A 26 -6.65 -4.74 8.98
C VAL A 26 -7.66 -4.13 8.01
N GLU A 27 -8.95 -4.45 8.17
CA GLU A 27 -10.01 -3.88 7.34
C GLU A 27 -10.07 -2.36 7.45
N VAL A 28 -10.13 -1.83 8.68
CA VAL A 28 -10.21 -0.39 8.95
C VAL A 28 -9.00 0.35 8.38
N ILE A 29 -7.79 -0.22 8.49
CA ILE A 29 -6.58 0.38 7.92
C ILE A 29 -6.69 0.47 6.39
N LEU A 30 -7.10 -0.62 5.73
CA LEU A 30 -7.22 -0.64 4.27
C LEU A 30 -8.31 0.32 3.78
N GLU A 31 -9.45 0.35 4.46
CA GLU A 31 -10.55 1.26 4.15
C GLU A 31 -10.13 2.73 4.32
N ALA A 32 -9.45 3.07 5.42
CA ALA A 32 -8.95 4.41 5.66
C ALA A 32 -7.98 4.88 4.55
N VAL A 33 -7.11 3.99 4.08
CA VAL A 33 -6.20 4.28 2.94
C VAL A 33 -6.99 4.51 1.66
N MET A 34 -7.96 3.64 1.36
CA MET A 34 -8.80 3.75 0.16
C MET A 34 -9.59 5.05 0.14
N GLN A 35 -10.25 5.39 1.25
CA GLN A 35 -11.05 6.60 1.40
C GLN A 35 -10.19 7.85 1.25
N ALA A 36 -9.05 7.92 1.95
CA ALA A 36 -8.15 9.06 1.84
C ALA A 36 -7.69 9.29 0.39
N VAL A 37 -7.33 8.24 -0.33
CA VAL A 37 -6.90 8.37 -1.73
C VAL A 37 -8.07 8.73 -2.66
N ALA A 38 -9.27 8.20 -2.43
CA ALA A 38 -10.47 8.58 -3.17
C ALA A 38 -10.77 10.08 -3.03
N GLU A 39 -10.59 10.63 -1.81
CA GLU A 39 -10.73 12.05 -1.51
C GLU A 39 -9.62 12.93 -2.07
N GLY A 40 -8.57 12.36 -2.69
CA GLY A 40 -7.43 13.10 -3.23
C GLY A 40 -6.31 13.35 -2.22
N LYS A 41 -6.43 12.79 -1.00
CA LYS A 41 -5.43 12.95 0.07
C LYS A 41 -4.24 12.02 -0.15
N ARG A 42 -3.12 12.39 0.48
CA ARG A 42 -1.89 11.57 0.53
C ARG A 42 -1.86 10.83 1.87
N VAL A 43 -1.56 9.54 1.82
CA VAL A 43 -1.31 8.71 3.01
C VAL A 43 0.15 8.30 3.02
N GLU A 44 0.86 8.58 4.11
CA GLU A 44 2.27 8.23 4.26
C GLU A 44 2.46 7.27 5.43
N ILE A 45 3.05 6.11 5.13
CA ILE A 45 3.40 5.08 6.10
C ILE A 45 4.93 5.01 6.14
N ARG A 46 5.52 5.57 7.20
CA ARG A 46 6.98 5.61 7.38
C ARG A 46 7.58 4.21 7.21
N ASN A 47 8.76 4.14 6.60
CA ASN A 47 9.49 2.91 6.29
C ASN A 47 8.81 1.95 5.29
N PHE A 48 7.56 2.20 4.89
CA PHE A 48 6.85 1.39 3.90
C PHE A 48 6.69 2.13 2.57
N GLY A 49 6.10 3.31 2.59
CA GLY A 49 5.86 4.11 1.39
C GLY A 49 4.72 5.11 1.55
N ALA A 50 4.24 5.62 0.42
CA ALA A 50 3.14 6.58 0.40
C ALA A 50 2.16 6.33 -0.74
N PHE A 51 0.87 6.48 -0.43
CA PHE A 51 -0.22 6.47 -1.38
C PHE A 51 -0.63 7.91 -1.71
N SER A 52 -0.94 8.16 -2.97
CA SER A 52 -1.40 9.45 -3.48
C SER A 52 -2.42 9.25 -4.57
N ALA A 53 -3.36 10.19 -4.71
CA ALA A 53 -4.25 10.21 -5.85
C ALA A 53 -3.50 10.73 -7.09
N SER A 54 -3.64 10.03 -8.21
CA SER A 54 -3.22 10.50 -9.52
C SER A 54 -4.47 10.89 -10.30
N GLU A 55 -4.62 12.18 -10.57
CA GLU A 55 -5.69 12.70 -11.40
C GLU A 55 -5.31 12.62 -12.88
N ARG A 56 -6.23 12.10 -13.69
CA ARG A 56 -6.18 12.21 -15.15
C ARG A 56 -7.34 13.08 -15.58
N ARG A 57 -7.02 14.20 -16.24
CA ARG A 57 -8.03 15.12 -16.79
C ARG A 57 -8.84 14.43 -17.87
N ALA A 58 -10.08 14.88 -18.04
CA ALA A 58 -10.92 14.46 -19.14
C ALA A 58 -10.21 14.79 -20.47
N ARG A 59 -10.25 13.85 -21.42
CA ARG A 59 -9.58 14.02 -22.71
C ARG A 59 -10.29 13.23 -23.79
N GLN A 60 -10.11 13.65 -25.04
CA GLN A 60 -10.56 12.86 -26.19
C GLN A 60 -9.74 11.58 -26.29
N VAL A 61 -10.44 10.46 -26.33
CA VAL A 61 -9.85 9.15 -26.56
C VAL A 61 -10.44 8.58 -27.84
N ARG A 62 -9.60 7.88 -28.59
CA ARG A 62 -9.98 7.18 -29.81
C ARG A 62 -10.05 5.70 -29.53
N ASN A 63 -11.16 5.06 -29.92
CA ASN A 63 -11.27 3.61 -29.86
C ASN A 63 -10.32 2.98 -30.89
N PRO A 64 -9.34 2.15 -30.49
CA PRO A 64 -8.39 1.55 -31.43
C PRO A 64 -9.05 0.56 -32.40
N ARG A 65 -10.24 0.04 -32.09
CA ARG A 65 -10.96 -0.93 -32.93
C ARG A 65 -11.90 -0.27 -33.94
N SER A 66 -12.70 0.73 -33.53
CA SER A 66 -13.68 1.41 -34.42
C SER A 66 -13.17 2.73 -34.99
N GLY A 67 -12.13 3.33 -34.40
CA GLY A 67 -11.62 4.65 -34.78
C GLY A 67 -12.47 5.82 -34.30
N GLU A 68 -13.62 5.58 -33.67
CA GLU A 68 -14.51 6.61 -33.13
C GLU A 68 -13.84 7.36 -31.96
N THR A 69 -14.20 8.64 -31.81
CA THR A 69 -13.71 9.46 -30.70
C THR A 69 -14.80 9.68 -29.66
N PHE A 70 -14.43 9.57 -28.39
CA PHE A 70 -15.31 9.85 -27.26
C PHE A 70 -14.56 10.63 -26.17
N MET A 71 -15.30 11.31 -25.30
CA MET A 71 -14.73 11.95 -24.11
C MET A 71 -14.51 10.91 -23.01
N ALA A 72 -13.26 10.68 -22.64
CA ALA A 72 -12.97 9.97 -21.40
C ALA A 72 -13.17 10.95 -20.22
N PRO A 73 -13.97 10.61 -19.20
CA PRO A 73 -14.16 11.46 -18.04
C PRO A 73 -12.85 11.61 -17.26
N ALA A 74 -12.77 12.65 -16.43
CA ALA A 74 -11.66 12.77 -15.49
C ALA A 74 -11.69 11.59 -14.51
N THR A 75 -10.54 10.96 -14.28
CA THR A 75 -10.43 9.81 -13.38
C THR A 75 -9.39 10.06 -12.29
N ARG A 76 -9.61 9.46 -11.12
CA ARG A 76 -8.63 9.36 -10.05
C ARG A 76 -8.21 7.91 -9.92
N SER A 77 -6.90 7.68 -9.88
CA SER A 77 -6.34 6.35 -9.63
C SER A 77 -5.33 6.42 -8.48
N PRO A 78 -5.30 5.44 -7.57
CA PRO A 78 -4.28 5.37 -6.54
C PRO A 78 -2.89 5.18 -7.17
N ARG A 79 -1.89 5.87 -6.61
CA ARG A 79 -0.48 5.68 -6.93
C ARG A 79 0.28 5.43 -5.64
N PHE A 80 0.96 4.30 -5.58
CA PHE A 80 1.89 3.96 -4.51
C PHE A 80 3.32 4.34 -4.90
N ARG A 81 4.07 4.92 -3.96
CA ARG A 81 5.52 5.08 -4.03
C ARG A 81 6.15 4.33 -2.87
N ALA A 82 6.99 3.35 -3.18
CA ALA A 82 7.75 2.60 -2.18
C ALA A 82 8.67 3.54 -1.38
N GLY A 83 8.81 3.32 -0.07
CA GLY A 83 9.79 4.00 0.77
C GLY A 83 11.21 3.44 0.55
N LYS A 84 12.23 4.12 1.08
CA LYS A 84 13.63 3.68 0.95
C LYS A 84 13.87 2.22 1.38
N PRO A 85 13.37 1.74 2.53
CA PRO A 85 13.60 0.36 2.95
C PRO A 85 13.00 -0.65 1.97
N LEU A 86 11.81 -0.35 1.44
CA LEU A 86 11.12 -1.21 0.48
C LEU A 86 11.79 -1.20 -0.91
N GLN A 87 12.33 -0.05 -1.33
CA GLN A 87 13.11 0.05 -2.57
C GLN A 87 14.44 -0.70 -2.50
N ALA A 88 15.08 -0.74 -1.33
CA ALA A 88 16.34 -1.43 -1.14
C ALA A 88 16.21 -2.97 -1.09
N LEU A 89 14.98 -3.50 -1.09
CA LEU A 89 14.74 -4.93 -1.33
C LEU A 89 14.90 -5.29 -2.82
N ASP A 90 14.98 -4.30 -3.72
CA ASP A 90 15.34 -4.50 -5.11
C ASP A 90 16.85 -4.83 -5.19
N PRO A 91 17.24 -6.02 -5.69
CA PRO A 91 18.64 -6.41 -5.78
C PRO A 91 19.47 -5.47 -6.67
N MET A 92 18.85 -4.64 -7.53
CA MET A 92 19.56 -3.66 -8.35
C MET A 92 19.85 -2.32 -7.65
N GLN A 93 19.26 -2.05 -6.49
CA GLN A 93 19.43 -0.80 -5.72
C GLN A 93 20.04 -1.02 -4.33
N ALA A 94 20.36 -2.27 -3.97
CA ALA A 94 20.99 -2.62 -2.70
C ALA A 94 22.48 -2.24 -2.70
N GLY A 95 22.80 -1.00 -2.34
CA GLY A 95 24.09 -0.70 -1.72
C GLY A 95 24.28 -1.56 -0.45
N PRO A 96 25.52 -1.82 0.01
CA PRO A 96 25.88 -2.97 0.86
C PRO A 96 25.35 -2.95 2.31
N ALA A 97 24.37 -2.09 2.64
CA ALA A 97 24.07 -1.70 4.02
C ALA A 97 22.76 -2.26 4.60
N LEU A 98 22.04 -3.13 3.90
CA LEU A 98 20.84 -3.78 4.47
C LEU A 98 21.07 -5.28 4.65
N ALA A 99 22.08 -5.59 5.43
CA ALA A 99 22.03 -6.79 6.25
C ALA A 99 20.78 -6.67 7.13
N LEU A 100 19.86 -7.60 6.93
CA LEU A 100 18.67 -7.83 7.74
C LEU A 100 19.03 -7.78 9.23
N ALA A 101 18.89 -6.61 9.85
CA ALA A 101 18.91 -6.48 11.28
C ALA A 101 17.63 -7.11 11.81
N SER A 102 17.76 -8.38 12.17
CA SER A 102 17.04 -9.14 13.19
C SER A 102 15.83 -8.42 13.80
N ILE A 103 14.62 -8.81 13.36
CA ILE A 103 13.34 -8.46 14.04
C ILE A 103 13.10 -9.37 15.28
N ASP A 104 14.02 -10.29 15.58
CA ASP A 104 13.92 -11.29 16.66
C ASP A 104 14.84 -11.02 17.86
N SER A 105 15.09 -9.75 18.22
CA SER A 105 15.87 -9.45 19.42
C SER A 105 15.49 -8.11 20.06
N LEU A 106 14.44 -8.13 20.88
CA LEU A 106 14.35 -7.22 22.03
C LEU A 106 14.03 -8.05 23.28
N PRO A 107 14.85 -7.96 24.35
CA PRO A 107 14.55 -8.64 25.59
C PRO A 107 13.37 -7.95 26.28
N GLN A 108 12.41 -8.72 26.78
CA GLN A 108 11.48 -8.24 27.78
C GLN A 108 12.22 -8.19 29.12
N GLN A 109 12.20 -7.02 29.76
CA GLN A 109 12.39 -6.90 31.20
C GLN A 109 11.05 -7.18 31.90
#